data_AF-A0A3C0XM10-F1
#
_entry.id   AF-A0A3C0XM10-F1
#
_cell.length_a   1.000
_cell.length_b   1.000
_cell.length_c   1.000
_cell.angle_alpha   90.00
_cell.angle_beta   90.00
_cell.angle_gamma   90.00
#
_symmetry.space_group_name_H-M   'P 1'
#
loop_
_entity.id
_entity.type
_entity.pdbx_description
1 polymer ?
#
loop_
_entity_poly.entity_id
_entity_poly.type
_entity_poly.pdbx_seq_one_letter_code
_entity_poly.pdbx_strand_id
1 'polypeptide(L)'
;MAKPNPVVKAWKYLSAWFGAKVDEKADPKIQIQQAIQDAQHQHQQLTQQAAAVIGNQRQLEMQLNRQLGQIETLQAQARQALVLADKAKADGDPGKAQQFEATAQALANQLVSAESAVEDLKKLHDQALQAAGQARVSVQNNRMMLEQKLAERTKLLTQLEQAKMQETVSKSLQQMSELAAPSNVPTLTEVRDKIEKRYATALGQADLAQDSVAG
;
A
#
# COMPACT_ATOMS: atom_id res chain seq x y z
N MET A 1 15.89 32.66 -33.43
CA MET A 1 14.43 32.42 -33.28
C MET A 1 14.09 31.13 -34.03
N ALA A 2 13.93 30.00 -33.34
CA ALA A 2 13.64 28.71 -33.99
C ALA A 2 12.15 28.60 -34.32
N LYS A 3 11.82 28.38 -35.60
CA LYS A 3 10.43 28.21 -36.07
C LYS A 3 9.80 26.96 -35.42
N PRO A 4 8.61 27.05 -34.81
CA PRO A 4 7.97 25.89 -34.20
C PRO A 4 7.58 24.88 -35.28
N ASN A 5 8.14 23.68 -35.21
CA ASN A 5 7.92 22.61 -36.17
C ASN A 5 6.45 22.14 -36.12
N PRO A 6 5.67 22.31 -37.22
CA PRO A 6 4.24 21.98 -37.25
C PRO A 6 3.97 20.50 -36.97
N VAL A 7 4.93 19.62 -37.26
CA VAL A 7 4.85 18.17 -36.98
C VAL A 7 4.86 17.89 -35.47
N VAL A 8 5.68 18.61 -34.69
CA VAL A 8 5.74 18.44 -33.23
C VAL A 8 4.47 18.97 -32.57
N LYS A 9 3.86 20.03 -33.12
CA LYS A 9 2.56 20.51 -32.68
C LYS A 9 1.46 19.49 -32.99
N ALA A 10 1.42 18.96 -34.21
CA ALA A 10 0.45 17.92 -34.58
C ALA A 10 0.59 16.66 -33.70
N TRP A 11 1.82 16.21 -33.42
CA TRP A 11 2.09 15.09 -32.52
C TRP A 11 1.64 15.37 -31.08
N LYS A 12 1.89 16.59 -30.57
CA LYS A 12 1.38 17.01 -29.25
C LYS A 12 -0.14 17.04 -29.18
N TYR A 13 -0.82 17.48 -30.24
CA TYR A 13 -2.29 17.48 -30.28
C TYR A 13 -2.85 16.07 -30.43
N LEU A 14 -2.21 15.21 -31.22
CA LEU A 14 -2.60 13.80 -31.34
C LEU A 14 -2.40 13.05 -30.02
N SER A 15 -1.26 13.26 -29.34
CA SER A 15 -0.97 12.66 -28.04
C SER A 15 -1.86 13.23 -26.94
N ALA A 16 -2.19 14.52 -26.99
CA ALA A 16 -3.13 15.14 -26.06
C ALA A 16 -4.57 14.65 -26.30
N TRP A 17 -4.97 14.40 -27.55
CA TRP A 17 -6.30 13.85 -27.87
C TRP A 17 -6.41 12.36 -27.54
N PHE A 18 -5.34 11.57 -27.77
CA PHE A 18 -5.26 10.18 -27.29
C PHE A 18 -5.16 10.11 -25.76
N GLY A 19 -4.40 10.98 -25.13
CA GLY A 19 -4.31 11.08 -23.66
C GLY A 19 -5.65 11.50 -23.04
N ALA A 20 -6.29 12.53 -23.57
CA ALA A 20 -7.58 13.02 -23.07
C ALA A 20 -8.71 12.00 -23.23
N LYS A 21 -8.78 11.24 -24.34
CA LYS A 21 -9.79 10.17 -24.51
C LYS A 21 -9.54 8.91 -23.69
N VAL A 22 -8.31 8.70 -23.22
CA VAL A 22 -7.95 7.55 -22.37
C VAL A 22 -8.18 7.90 -20.90
N ASP A 23 -7.90 9.13 -20.49
CA ASP A 23 -8.12 9.60 -19.10
C ASP A 23 -9.60 9.79 -18.76
N GLU A 24 -10.42 10.24 -19.73
CA GLU A 24 -11.86 10.45 -19.58
C GLU A 24 -12.68 9.14 -19.54
N LYS A 25 -12.03 7.99 -19.74
CA LYS A 25 -12.64 6.66 -19.77
C LYS A 25 -11.90 5.61 -18.94
N ALA A 26 -11.23 6.03 -17.87
CA ALA A 26 -10.69 5.08 -16.91
C ALA A 26 -11.84 4.20 -16.37
N ASP A 27 -11.84 2.91 -16.75
CA ASP A 27 -12.82 1.93 -16.31
C ASP A 27 -13.02 2.08 -14.79
N PRO A 28 -14.24 2.33 -14.29
CA PRO A 28 -14.51 2.50 -12.87
C PRO A 28 -13.88 1.39 -12.01
N LYS A 29 -13.75 0.17 -12.56
CA LYS A 29 -13.04 -0.93 -11.92
C LYS A 29 -11.58 -0.62 -11.62
N ILE A 30 -10.86 0.02 -12.54
CA ILE A 30 -9.44 0.41 -12.38
C ILE A 30 -9.32 1.48 -11.29
N GLN A 31 -10.19 2.49 -11.30
CA GLN A 31 -10.19 3.56 -10.30
C GLN A 31 -10.41 3.00 -8.88
N ILE A 32 -11.39 2.11 -8.74
CA ILE A 32 -11.66 1.40 -7.47
C ILE A 32 -10.42 0.59 -7.06
N GLN A 33 -9.78 -0.12 -7.99
CA GLN A 33 -8.60 -0.92 -7.70
C GLN A 33 -7.41 -0.05 -7.25
N GLN A 34 -7.17 1.07 -7.94
CA GLN A 34 -6.11 2.02 -7.60
C GLN A 34 -6.32 2.60 -6.20
N ALA A 35 -7.55 3.04 -5.89
CA ALA A 35 -7.87 3.60 -4.57
C ALA A 35 -7.60 2.61 -3.42
N ILE A 36 -7.79 1.31 -3.67
CA ILE A 36 -7.50 0.25 -2.70
C ILE A 36 -6.01 -0.02 -2.58
N GLN A 37 -5.29 -0.05 -3.70
CA GLN A 37 -3.82 -0.18 -3.68
C GLN A 37 -3.17 0.98 -2.94
N ASP A 38 -3.63 2.21 -3.18
CA ASP A 38 -3.14 3.40 -2.47
C ASP A 38 -3.43 3.32 -0.97
N ALA A 39 -4.64 2.88 -0.58
CA ALA A 39 -5.00 2.69 0.83
C ALA A 39 -4.16 1.59 1.50
N GLN A 40 -3.90 0.47 0.81
CA GLN A 40 -3.04 -0.60 1.31
C GLN A 40 -1.60 -0.11 1.48
N HIS A 41 -1.07 0.64 0.51
CA HIS A 41 0.26 1.21 0.58
C HIS A 41 0.39 2.20 1.75
N GLN A 42 -0.61 3.08 1.93
CA GLN A 42 -0.66 4.00 3.08
C GLN A 42 -0.69 3.23 4.41
N HIS A 43 -1.46 2.15 4.49
CA HIS A 43 -1.50 1.29 5.68
C HIS A 43 -0.14 0.67 5.99
N GLN A 44 0.54 0.14 4.98
CA GLN A 44 1.89 -0.41 5.13
C GLN A 44 2.89 0.63 5.62
N GLN A 45 2.88 1.83 5.03
CA GLN A 45 3.76 2.93 5.45
C GLN A 45 3.50 3.35 6.90
N LEU A 46 2.24 3.53 7.28
CA LEU A 46 1.86 3.91 8.65
C LEU A 46 2.27 2.82 9.65
N THR A 47 2.10 1.55 9.28
CA THR A 47 2.50 0.41 10.11
C THR A 47 4.01 0.37 10.31
N GLN A 48 4.80 0.63 9.27
CA GLN A 48 6.27 0.69 9.38
C GLN A 48 6.72 1.85 10.28
N GLN A 49 6.11 3.03 10.15
CA GLN A 49 6.38 4.17 11.03
C GLN A 49 6.05 3.85 12.48
N ALA A 50 4.88 3.25 12.72
CA ALA A 50 4.49 2.82 14.05
C ALA A 50 5.44 1.77 14.64
N ALA A 51 5.92 0.83 13.82
CA ALA A 51 6.90 -0.16 14.24
C ALA A 51 8.21 0.50 14.71
N ALA A 52 8.69 1.54 14.02
CA ALA A 52 9.88 2.28 14.45
C ALA A 52 9.67 2.99 15.81
N VAL A 53 8.51 3.65 16.00
CA VAL A 53 8.18 4.33 17.26
C VAL A 53 8.04 3.35 18.43
N ILE A 54 7.33 2.23 18.21
CA ILE A 54 7.17 1.16 19.20
C ILE A 54 8.52 0.50 19.50
N GLY A 55 9.36 0.30 18.48
CA GLY A 55 10.71 -0.23 18.64
C GLY A 55 11.58 0.66 19.53
N ASN A 56 11.53 1.98 19.34
CA ASN A 56 12.22 2.93 20.21
C ASN A 56 11.75 2.85 21.68
N GLN A 57 10.42 2.77 21.89
CA GLN A 57 9.85 2.58 23.24
C GLN A 57 10.40 1.31 23.91
N ARG A 58 10.46 0.20 23.17
CA ARG A 58 10.98 -1.08 23.69
C ARG A 58 12.48 -1.03 23.96
N GLN A 59 13.24 -0.31 23.13
CA GLN A 59 14.67 -0.09 23.34
C GLN A 59 14.93 0.68 24.65
N LEU A 60 14.17 1.76 24.90
CA LEU A 60 14.25 2.52 26.14
C LEU A 60 13.88 1.67 27.35
N GLU A 61 12.87 0.82 27.24
CA GLU A 61 12.49 -0.12 28.30
C GLU A 61 13.63 -1.09 28.65
N MET A 62 14.31 -1.65 27.64
CA MET A 62 15.46 -2.52 27.86
C MET A 62 16.64 -1.77 28.48
N GLN A 63 16.89 -0.53 28.06
CA GLN A 63 17.94 0.30 28.65
C GLN A 63 17.63 0.61 30.11
N LEU A 64 16.39 0.98 30.42
CA LEU A 64 15.91 1.23 31.78
C LEU A 64 16.09 0.01 32.68
N ASN A 65 15.67 -1.18 32.22
CA ASN A 65 15.82 -2.42 32.99
C ASN A 65 17.29 -2.76 33.27
N ARG A 66 18.19 -2.57 32.30
CA ARG A 66 19.63 -2.78 32.52
C ARG A 66 20.20 -1.82 33.58
N GLN A 67 19.81 -0.55 33.52
CA GLN A 67 20.28 0.45 34.47
C GLN A 67 19.76 0.20 35.89
N LEU A 68 18.50 -0.24 36.02
CA LEU A 68 17.95 -0.68 37.32
C LEU A 68 18.73 -1.86 37.90
N GLY A 69 19.10 -2.86 37.09
CA GLY A 69 19.96 -3.96 37.55
C GLY A 69 21.38 -3.51 37.94
N GLN A 70 21.93 -2.49 37.27
CA GLN A 70 23.21 -1.90 37.66
C GLN A 70 23.13 -1.19 39.02
N ILE A 71 22.04 -0.46 39.27
CA ILE A 71 21.75 0.16 40.58
C ILE A 71 21.69 -0.90 41.68
N GLU A 72 20.96 -1.98 41.48
CA GLU A 72 20.86 -3.07 42.46
C GLU A 72 22.25 -3.66 42.77
N THR A 73 23.07 -3.85 41.73
CA THR A 73 24.45 -4.36 41.88
C THR A 73 25.33 -3.38 42.66
N LEU A 74 25.31 -2.09 42.31
CA LEU A 74 26.08 -1.05 43.01
C LEU A 74 25.66 -0.93 44.48
N GLN A 75 24.35 -0.98 44.76
CA GLN A 75 23.83 -0.97 46.13
C GLN A 75 24.31 -2.19 46.93
N ALA A 76 24.27 -3.38 46.35
CA ALA A 76 24.75 -4.59 47.00
C ALA A 76 26.26 -4.52 47.32
N GLN A 77 27.06 -4.04 46.36
CA GLN A 77 28.50 -3.86 46.55
C GLN A 77 28.82 -2.80 47.61
N ALA A 78 28.11 -1.66 47.61
CA ALA A 78 28.30 -0.61 48.60
C ALA A 78 27.99 -1.11 50.02
N ARG A 79 26.87 -1.84 50.19
CA ARG A 79 26.53 -2.49 51.47
C ARG A 79 27.59 -3.49 51.91
N GLN A 80 28.09 -4.32 50.99
CA GLN A 80 29.14 -5.28 51.30
C GLN A 80 30.45 -4.60 51.72
N ALA A 81 30.83 -3.49 51.08
CA ALA A 81 32.00 -2.70 51.45
C ALA A 81 31.87 -2.14 52.87
N LEU A 82 30.69 -1.63 53.25
CA LEU A 82 30.43 -1.17 54.62
C LEU A 82 30.54 -2.30 55.65
N VAL A 83 29.96 -3.47 55.36
CA VAL A 83 30.09 -4.65 56.24
C VAL A 83 31.56 -5.05 56.43
N LEU A 84 32.37 -4.99 55.37
CA LEU A 84 33.81 -5.26 55.45
C LEU A 84 34.58 -4.19 56.23
N ALA A 85 34.19 -2.91 56.10
CA ALA A 85 34.75 -1.81 56.89
C ALA A 85 34.48 -2.01 58.38
N ASP A 86 33.24 -2.32 58.77
CA ASP A 86 32.86 -2.55 60.16
C ASP A 86 33.59 -3.77 60.75
N LYS A 87 33.73 -4.84 59.96
CA LYS A 87 34.52 -6.00 60.36
C LYS A 87 35.99 -5.64 60.59
N ALA A 88 36.61 -4.90 59.68
CA ALA A 88 38.01 -4.47 59.83
C ALA A 88 38.21 -3.58 61.06
N LYS A 89 37.25 -2.71 61.40
CA LYS A 89 37.27 -1.95 62.66
C LYS A 89 37.21 -2.86 63.88
N ALA A 90 36.30 -3.84 63.88
CA ALA A 90 36.15 -4.79 64.97
C ALA A 90 37.40 -5.67 65.15
N ASP A 91 38.07 -6.02 64.06
CA ASP A 91 39.31 -6.79 64.04
C ASP A 91 40.56 -5.94 64.40
N GLY A 92 40.39 -4.63 64.64
CA GLY A 92 41.48 -3.73 65.05
C GLY A 92 42.39 -3.23 63.91
N ASP A 93 41.92 -3.29 62.66
CA ASP A 93 42.66 -2.83 61.47
C ASP A 93 42.02 -1.54 60.88
N PRO A 94 42.33 -0.36 61.44
CA PRO A 94 41.71 0.90 61.03
C PRO A 94 42.13 1.33 59.61
N GLY A 95 43.32 0.95 59.15
CA GLY A 95 43.78 1.28 57.81
C GLY A 95 42.96 0.56 56.74
N LYS A 96 42.68 -0.73 56.96
CA LYS A 96 41.82 -1.52 56.08
C LYS A 96 40.35 -1.09 56.13
N ALA A 97 39.87 -0.70 57.31
CA ALA A 97 38.53 -0.11 57.45
C ALA A 97 38.37 1.14 56.57
N GLN A 98 39.33 2.08 56.63
CA GLN A 98 39.31 3.29 55.80
C GLN A 98 39.31 2.99 54.29
N GLN A 99 40.02 1.96 53.85
CA GLN A 99 40.02 1.54 52.44
C GLN A 99 38.65 1.04 51.98
N PHE A 100 37.97 0.24 52.80
CA PHE A 100 36.62 -0.23 52.50
C PHE A 100 35.59 0.90 52.56
N GLU A 101 35.71 1.84 53.49
CA GLU A 101 34.87 3.05 53.52
C GLU A 101 35.05 3.91 52.28
N ALA A 102 36.29 4.14 51.83
CA ALA A 102 36.57 4.86 50.59
C ALA A 102 35.95 4.15 49.37
N THR A 103 36.00 2.80 49.35
CA THR A 103 35.34 1.99 48.32
C THR A 103 33.82 2.17 48.35
N ALA A 104 33.21 2.11 49.53
CA ALA A 104 31.77 2.34 49.70
C ALA A 104 31.37 3.74 49.23
N GLN A 105 32.16 4.76 49.55
CA GLN A 105 31.92 6.14 49.11
C GLN A 105 32.01 6.27 47.57
N ALA A 106 32.99 5.64 46.94
CA ALA A 106 33.11 5.63 45.48
C ALA A 106 31.90 4.95 44.80
N LEU A 107 31.46 3.82 45.34
CA LEU A 107 30.26 3.11 44.86
C LEU A 107 28.98 3.94 45.08
N ALA A 108 28.87 4.67 46.19
CA ALA A 108 27.75 5.58 46.43
C ALA A 108 27.70 6.73 45.40
N ASN A 109 28.85 7.30 45.03
CA ASN A 109 28.91 8.33 43.98
C ASN A 109 28.48 7.78 42.61
N GLN A 110 28.88 6.54 42.29
CA GLN A 110 28.44 5.86 41.07
C GLN A 110 26.94 5.55 41.11
N LEU A 111 26.42 5.15 42.27
CA LEU A 111 25.00 4.88 42.47
C LEU A 111 24.14 6.11 42.18
N VAL A 112 24.50 7.28 42.74
CA VAL A 112 23.80 8.55 42.48
C VAL A 112 23.79 8.89 40.99
N SER A 113 24.92 8.68 40.31
CA SER A 113 25.03 8.92 38.87
C SER A 113 24.13 7.98 38.07
N ALA A 114 24.06 6.69 38.45
CA ALA A 114 23.19 5.71 37.82
C ALA A 114 21.70 5.99 38.07
N GLU A 115 21.34 6.40 39.29
CA GLU A 115 19.97 6.80 39.66
C GLU A 115 19.49 8.02 38.85
N SER A 116 20.36 9.03 38.67
CA SER A 116 20.05 10.18 37.80
C SER A 116 19.83 9.75 36.35
N ALA A 117 20.67 8.87 35.81
CA ALA A 117 20.51 8.37 34.44
C ALA A 117 19.20 7.56 34.26
N VAL A 118 18.78 6.83 35.30
CA VAL A 118 17.48 6.13 35.32
C VAL A 118 16.32 7.12 35.31
N GLU A 119 16.40 8.21 36.06
CA GLU A 119 15.34 9.23 36.07
C GLU A 119 15.16 9.86 34.68
N ASP A 120 16.26 10.21 34.01
CA ASP A 120 16.22 10.75 32.65
C ASP A 120 15.68 9.73 31.64
N LEU A 121 16.09 8.45 31.75
CA LEU A 121 15.55 7.37 30.93
C LEU A 121 14.05 7.15 31.16
N LYS A 122 13.56 7.29 32.40
CA LYS A 122 12.12 7.20 32.69
C LYS A 122 11.34 8.29 31.97
N LYS A 123 11.80 9.54 32.01
CA LYS A 123 11.17 10.65 31.28
C LYS A 123 11.09 10.36 29.78
N LEU A 124 12.19 9.89 29.19
CA LEU A 124 12.22 9.50 27.77
C LEU A 124 11.30 8.31 27.47
N HIS A 125 11.28 7.31 28.36
CA HIS A 125 10.43 6.13 28.24
C HIS A 125 8.93 6.50 28.28
N ASP A 126 8.53 7.38 29.19
CA ASP A 126 7.14 7.85 29.31
C ASP A 126 6.69 8.60 28.05
N GLN A 127 7.55 9.47 27.51
CA GLN A 127 7.30 10.14 26.23
C GLN A 127 7.16 9.12 25.09
N ALA A 128 8.05 8.14 25.03
CA ALA A 128 8.00 7.09 24.03
C ALA A 128 6.76 6.19 24.17
N LEU A 129 6.29 5.96 25.40
CA LEU A 129 5.08 5.21 25.69
C LEU A 129 3.83 5.91 25.12
N GLN A 130 3.73 7.22 25.33
CA GLN A 130 2.65 8.04 24.75
C GLN A 130 2.70 8.02 23.22
N ALA A 131 3.87 8.24 22.63
CA ALA A 131 4.06 8.20 21.17
C ALA A 131 3.71 6.82 20.58
N ALA A 132 4.15 5.74 21.23
CA ALA A 132 3.82 4.37 20.82
C ALA A 132 2.31 4.10 20.93
N GLY A 133 1.64 4.61 21.97
CA GLY A 133 0.19 4.54 22.13
C GLY A 133 -0.55 5.22 20.98
N GLN A 134 -0.16 6.46 20.65
CA GLN A 134 -0.75 7.21 19.53
C GLN A 134 -0.50 6.52 18.17
N ALA A 135 0.69 5.96 17.98
CA ALA A 135 1.03 5.22 16.77
C ALA A 135 0.16 3.95 16.62
N ARG A 136 -0.06 3.19 17.70
CA ARG A 136 -0.96 2.02 17.70
C ARG A 136 -2.39 2.40 17.34
N VAL A 137 -2.93 3.45 17.97
CA VAL A 137 -4.28 3.95 17.66
C VAL A 137 -4.38 4.38 16.20
N SER A 138 -3.37 5.07 15.68
CA SER A 138 -3.33 5.51 14.28
C SER A 138 -3.35 4.33 13.30
N VAL A 139 -2.54 3.30 13.55
CA VAL A 139 -2.54 2.07 12.73
C VAL A 139 -3.88 1.34 12.83
N GLN A 140 -4.47 1.25 14.02
CA GLN A 140 -5.79 0.63 14.21
C GLN A 140 -6.88 1.39 13.44
N ASN A 141 -6.91 2.71 13.54
CA ASN A 141 -7.87 3.54 12.83
C ASN A 141 -7.71 3.39 11.31
N ASN A 142 -6.48 3.42 10.81
CA ASN A 142 -6.21 3.26 9.39
C ASN A 142 -6.58 1.84 8.89
N ARG A 143 -6.36 0.80 9.71
CA ARG A 143 -6.83 -0.55 9.41
C ARG A 143 -8.35 -0.60 9.26
N MET A 144 -9.10 0.00 10.19
CA MET A 144 -10.56 0.06 10.11
C MET A 144 -11.03 0.78 8.83
N MET A 145 -10.39 1.90 8.48
CA MET A 145 -10.69 2.61 7.22
C MET A 145 -10.38 1.74 5.99
N LEU A 146 -9.27 0.99 6.00
CA LEU A 146 -8.93 0.08 4.92
C LEU A 146 -9.97 -1.03 4.78
N GLU A 147 -10.41 -1.63 5.89
CA GLU A 147 -11.47 -2.64 5.90
C GLU A 147 -12.80 -2.08 5.35
N GLN A 148 -13.17 -0.86 5.73
CA GLN A 148 -14.34 -0.16 5.17
C GLN A 148 -14.22 0.05 3.66
N LYS A 149 -13.07 0.53 3.17
CA LYS A 149 -12.83 0.71 1.73
C LYS A 149 -12.90 -0.61 0.96
N LEU A 150 -12.40 -1.71 1.54
CA LEU A 150 -12.49 -3.04 0.94
C LEU A 150 -13.94 -3.55 0.83
N ALA A 151 -14.76 -3.26 1.84
CA ALA A 151 -16.20 -3.57 1.79
C ALA A 151 -16.91 -2.73 0.72
N GLU A 152 -16.61 -1.43 0.65
CA GLU A 152 -17.16 -0.52 -0.37
C GLU A 152 -16.75 -0.92 -1.79
N ARG A 153 -15.48 -1.29 -1.99
CA ARG A 153 -14.98 -1.88 -3.25
C ARG A 153 -15.86 -3.03 -3.70
N THR A 154 -16.11 -3.99 -2.83
CA THR A 154 -16.91 -5.18 -3.17
C THR A 154 -18.30 -4.77 -3.63
N LYS A 155 -18.96 -3.86 -2.90
CA LYS A 155 -20.27 -3.33 -3.27
C LYS A 155 -20.26 -2.62 -4.63
N LEU A 156 -19.28 -1.74 -4.87
CA LEU A 156 -19.16 -0.99 -6.11
C LEU A 156 -18.87 -1.89 -7.31
N LEU A 157 -18.04 -2.94 -7.14
CA LEU A 157 -17.77 -3.91 -8.19
C LEU A 157 -19.02 -4.71 -8.56
N THR A 158 -19.80 -5.17 -7.59
CA THR A 158 -21.09 -5.83 -7.85
C THR A 158 -22.05 -4.92 -8.61
N GLN A 159 -22.15 -3.64 -8.23
CA GLN A 159 -22.99 -2.66 -8.92
C GLN A 159 -22.51 -2.40 -10.35
N LEU A 160 -21.20 -2.29 -10.55
CA LEU A 160 -20.60 -2.11 -11.87
C LEU A 160 -20.87 -3.31 -12.79
N GLU A 161 -20.74 -4.52 -12.27
CA GLU A 161 -21.07 -5.75 -13.01
C GLU A 161 -22.55 -5.80 -13.39
N GLN A 162 -23.45 -5.44 -12.47
CA GLN A 162 -24.88 -5.35 -12.75
C GLN A 162 -25.20 -4.31 -13.84
N ALA A 163 -24.61 -3.12 -13.75
CA ALA A 163 -24.78 -2.08 -14.75
C ALA A 163 -24.25 -2.51 -16.13
N LYS A 164 -23.08 -3.17 -16.17
CA LYS A 164 -22.48 -3.69 -17.40
C LYS A 164 -23.30 -4.81 -18.05
N MET A 165 -23.93 -5.67 -17.24
CA MET A 165 -24.87 -6.68 -17.74
C MET A 165 -26.07 -6.02 -18.42
N GLN A 166 -26.67 -5.01 -17.79
CA GLN A 166 -27.78 -4.25 -18.38
C GLN A 166 -27.36 -3.55 -19.68
N GLU A 167 -26.20 -2.89 -19.68
CA GLU A 167 -25.63 -2.26 -20.88
C GLU A 167 -25.43 -3.28 -22.01
N THR A 168 -24.92 -4.48 -21.69
CA THR A 168 -24.70 -5.56 -22.66
C THR A 168 -26.02 -6.07 -23.22
N VAL A 169 -27.03 -6.30 -22.37
CA VAL A 169 -28.38 -6.72 -22.81
C VAL A 169 -29.02 -5.66 -23.69
N SER A 170 -28.97 -4.38 -23.30
CA SER A 170 -29.50 -3.28 -24.11
C SER A 170 -28.79 -3.14 -25.45
N LYS A 171 -27.45 -3.27 -25.49
CA LYS A 171 -26.69 -3.28 -26.74
C LYS A 171 -27.07 -4.45 -27.63
N SER A 172 -27.21 -5.66 -27.09
CA SER A 172 -27.67 -6.83 -27.85
C SER A 172 -29.08 -6.63 -28.40
N LEU A 173 -30.00 -6.06 -27.62
CA LEU A 173 -31.35 -5.73 -28.07
C LEU A 173 -31.36 -4.64 -29.15
N GLN A 174 -30.52 -3.61 -29.02
CA GLN A 174 -30.34 -2.57 -30.04
C GLN A 174 -29.76 -3.15 -31.32
N GLN A 175 -28.73 -3.99 -31.24
CA GLN A 175 -28.16 -4.69 -32.40
C GLN A 175 -29.22 -5.59 -33.06
N MET A 176 -29.98 -6.36 -32.28
CA MET A 176 -31.10 -7.15 -32.81
C MET A 176 -32.20 -6.27 -33.43
N SER A 177 -32.49 -5.10 -32.84
CA SER A 177 -33.47 -4.14 -33.36
C SER A 177 -32.98 -3.42 -34.62
N GLU A 178 -31.69 -3.16 -34.77
CA GLU A 178 -31.07 -2.65 -36.00
C GLU A 178 -31.09 -3.72 -37.10
N LEU A 179 -30.91 -5.00 -36.73
CA LEU A 179 -31.12 -6.15 -37.63
C LEU A 179 -32.61 -6.41 -37.95
N ALA A 180 -33.54 -5.95 -37.11
CA ALA A 180 -34.99 -6.12 -37.28
C ALA A 180 -35.73 -4.85 -37.77
N ALA A 181 -35.03 -3.73 -37.96
CA ALA A 181 -35.56 -2.54 -38.61
C ALA A 181 -35.80 -2.84 -40.11
N PRO A 182 -36.92 -2.40 -40.71
CA PRO A 182 -37.24 -2.76 -42.09
C PRO A 182 -36.39 -1.94 -43.07
N SER A 183 -35.24 -2.49 -43.46
CA SER A 183 -34.60 -2.26 -44.76
C SER A 183 -33.61 -3.39 -45.03
N ASN A 184 -33.95 -4.23 -46.01
CA ASN A 184 -33.22 -5.41 -46.49
C ASN A 184 -33.38 -6.72 -45.70
N VAL A 185 -34.61 -7.14 -45.42
CA VAL A 185 -34.90 -8.57 -45.62
C VAL A 185 -35.07 -8.73 -47.14
N PRO A 186 -34.21 -9.50 -47.84
CA PRO A 186 -34.32 -9.63 -49.28
C PRO A 186 -35.72 -10.13 -49.63
N THR A 187 -36.44 -9.39 -50.45
CA THR A 187 -37.74 -9.88 -50.95
C THR A 187 -37.48 -11.13 -51.82
N LEU A 188 -38.45 -12.04 -51.92
CA LEU A 188 -38.32 -13.21 -52.80
C LEU A 188 -37.96 -12.82 -54.24
N THR A 189 -38.32 -11.61 -54.66
CA THR A 189 -37.95 -10.99 -55.94
C THR A 189 -36.46 -10.66 -56.00
N GLU A 190 -35.86 -10.05 -54.98
CA GLU A 190 -34.42 -9.74 -54.99
C GLU A 190 -33.55 -11.00 -54.93
N VAL A 191 -34.03 -12.06 -54.26
CA VAL A 191 -33.40 -13.37 -54.28
C VAL A 191 -33.50 -14.00 -55.68
N ARG A 192 -34.66 -13.87 -56.34
CA ARG A 192 -34.85 -14.31 -57.73
C ARG A 192 -33.89 -13.59 -58.68
N ASP A 193 -33.78 -12.26 -58.60
CA ASP A 193 -32.88 -11.47 -59.45
C ASP A 193 -31.40 -11.86 -59.25
N LYS A 194 -30.99 -12.19 -58.02
CA LYS A 194 -29.65 -12.68 -57.72
C LYS A 194 -29.37 -14.06 -58.31
N ILE A 195 -30.36 -14.95 -58.29
CA ILE A 195 -30.28 -16.28 -58.90
C ILE A 195 -30.21 -16.13 -60.43
N GLU A 196 -31.07 -15.31 -61.03
CA GLU A 196 -31.08 -15.04 -62.47
C GLU A 196 -29.76 -14.42 -62.93
N LYS A 197 -29.20 -13.45 -62.19
CA LYS A 197 -27.89 -12.87 -62.51
C LYS A 197 -26.77 -13.92 -62.47
N ARG A 198 -26.77 -14.81 -61.46
CA ARG A 198 -25.80 -15.92 -61.39
C ARG A 198 -25.99 -16.91 -62.53
N TYR A 199 -27.23 -17.23 -62.88
CA TYR A 199 -27.56 -18.13 -63.97
C TYR A 199 -27.13 -17.55 -65.32
N ALA A 200 -27.40 -16.27 -65.60
CA ALA A 200 -26.96 -15.57 -66.80
C ALA A 200 -25.43 -15.48 -66.90
N THR A 201 -24.74 -15.26 -65.76
CA THR A 201 -23.27 -15.25 -65.73
C THR A 201 -22.70 -16.63 -66.06
N ALA A 202 -23.32 -17.70 -65.55
CA ALA A 202 -22.91 -19.08 -65.84
C ALA A 202 -23.16 -19.47 -67.31
N LEU A 203 -24.31 -19.07 -67.88
CA LEU A 203 -24.62 -19.26 -69.29
C LEU A 203 -23.63 -18.50 -70.20
N GLY A 204 -23.35 -17.22 -69.91
CA GLY A 204 -22.36 -16.46 -70.68
C GLY A 204 -20.94 -17.01 -70.59
N GLN A 205 -20.56 -17.60 -69.45
CA GLN A 205 -19.29 -18.32 -69.32
C GLN A 205 -19.27 -19.63 -70.10
N ALA A 206 -20.41 -20.32 -70.24
CA ALA A 206 -20.53 -21.54 -71.05
C ALA A 206 -20.48 -21.24 -72.55
N ASP A 207 -21.11 -20.15 -73.01
CA ASP A 207 -21.06 -19.70 -74.41
C ASP A 207 -19.63 -19.29 -74.81
N LEU A 208 -18.91 -18.56 -73.93
CA LEU A 208 -17.50 -18.24 -74.13
C LEU A 208 -16.61 -19.49 -74.18
N ALA A 209 -16.96 -20.55 -73.45
CA ALA A 209 -16.24 -21.83 -73.47
C ALA A 209 -16.56 -22.67 -74.72
N GLN A 210 -17.72 -22.49 -75.36
CA GLN A 210 -18.04 -23.11 -76.65
C GLN A 210 -17.37 -22.38 -77.83
N ASP A 211 -17.35 -21.05 -77.84
CA ASP A 211 -16.72 -20.26 -78.91
C ASP A 211 -15.18 -20.34 -78.90
N SER A 212 -14.57 -20.65 -77.74
CA SER A 212 -13.11 -20.83 -77.61
C SER A 212 -12.60 -22.24 -77.99
N VAL A 213 -13.50 -23.18 -78.31
CA VAL A 213 -13.16 -24.54 -78.77
C VAL A 213 -13.40 -24.71 -80.29
N ALA A 214 -13.97 -23.71 -80.97
CA ALA A 214 -14.22 -23.69 -82.42
C ALA A 214 -13.32 -22.73 -83.21
N GLY A 215 -12.20 -22.28 -82.63
CA GLY A 215 -11.15 -21.47 -83.28
C GLY A 215 -9.81 -22.19 -83.36
#